data_AF-A0A061P6E3-F1
#
_entry.id   AF-A0A061P6E3-F1
#
_cell.length_a   1.000
_cell.length_b   1.000
_cell.length_c   1.000
_cell.angle_alpha   90.00
_cell.angle_beta   90.00
_cell.angle_gamma   90.00
#
_symmetry.space_group_name_H-M   'P 1'
#
loop_
_entity.id
_entity.type
_entity.pdbx_description
1 polymer ?
#
loop_
_entity_poly.entity_id
_entity_poly.type
_entity_poly.pdbx_seq_one_letter_code
_entity_poly.pdbx_strand_id
1 'polypeptide(L)'
;MHKYISNKYVPLKIANAENITIENVEERDLEEIIQLDAAAFGDQRGQFLMTRINQAEQSLVARNEQGEKVGFGLSILGSENLLIGPIVAADSITAIRLIHELARLHTGNLRIDVPANTIDHIKESLQQSGFKKVRTPELMINNADQMPQRSGQLYAIAAQIFG
;
A
#
# COMPACT_ATOMS: atom_id res chain seq x y z
N MET A 1 -4.91 10.31 -9.00
CA MET A 1 -5.07 9.12 -8.14
C MET A 1 -6.35 8.38 -8.49
N HIS A 2 -6.45 7.08 -8.24
CA HIS A 2 -7.69 6.31 -8.40
C HIS A 2 -8.14 5.69 -7.08
N LYS A 3 -9.39 5.95 -6.69
CA LYS A 3 -10.01 5.40 -5.49
C LYS A 3 -10.74 4.11 -5.83
N TYR A 4 -10.42 3.04 -5.11
CA TYR A 4 -11.08 1.74 -5.20
C TYR A 4 -11.76 1.41 -3.86
N ILE A 5 -12.97 0.86 -3.92
CA ILE A 5 -13.72 0.39 -2.74
C ILE A 5 -14.21 -1.03 -3.01
N SER A 6 -14.14 -1.91 -2.00
CA SER A 6 -14.80 -3.21 -2.00
C SER A 6 -15.70 -3.33 -0.78
N ASN A 7 -16.98 -3.64 -1.00
CA ASN A 7 -17.94 -3.98 0.06
C ASN A 7 -18.15 -5.50 0.19
N LYS A 8 -17.49 -6.27 -0.67
CA LYS A 8 -17.52 -7.74 -0.69
C LYS A 8 -16.20 -8.22 -1.28
N TYR A 9 -15.17 -8.25 -0.43
CA TYR A 9 -13.86 -8.73 -0.82
C TYR A 9 -13.91 -10.21 -1.18
N VAL A 10 -13.26 -10.57 -2.29
CA VAL A 10 -13.10 -11.94 -2.74
C VAL A 10 -11.62 -12.28 -2.68
N PRO A 11 -11.19 -13.14 -1.74
CA PRO A 11 -9.80 -13.57 -1.66
C PRO A 11 -9.35 -14.20 -2.99
N LEU A 12 -8.21 -13.76 -3.51
CA LEU A 12 -7.58 -14.38 -4.67
C LEU A 12 -6.52 -15.37 -4.20
N LYS A 13 -6.43 -16.50 -4.90
CA LYS A 13 -5.23 -17.33 -4.84
C LYS A 13 -4.14 -16.64 -5.64
N ILE A 14 -3.30 -15.89 -4.96
CA ILE A 14 -2.10 -15.32 -5.57
C ILE A 14 -1.08 -16.45 -5.64
N ALA A 15 -0.42 -16.61 -6.80
CA ALA A 15 0.72 -17.49 -6.89
C ALA A 15 1.73 -17.10 -5.81
N ASN A 16 2.30 -18.09 -5.11
CA ASN A 16 3.44 -17.78 -4.25
C ASN A 16 4.48 -17.13 -5.15
N ALA A 17 4.83 -15.87 -4.86
CA ALA A 17 6.14 -15.42 -5.27
C ALA A 17 7.07 -16.34 -4.52
N GLU A 18 7.64 -17.32 -5.21
CA GLU A 18 8.76 -18.08 -4.69
C GLU A 18 9.66 -17.03 -4.04
N ASN A 19 10.05 -17.29 -2.79
CA ASN A 19 11.12 -16.54 -2.15
C ASN A 19 10.72 -15.25 -1.42
N ILE A 20 9.42 -14.93 -1.27
CA ILE A 20 8.96 -13.80 -0.42
C ILE A 20 8.12 -14.27 0.78
N THR A 21 8.51 -13.87 1.99
CA THR A 21 7.72 -14.03 3.23
C THR A 21 7.03 -12.72 3.62
N ILE A 22 5.87 -12.81 4.27
CA ILE A 22 5.13 -11.65 4.80
C ILE A 22 4.88 -11.87 6.28
N GLU A 23 5.28 -10.91 7.10
CA GLU A 23 5.27 -10.98 8.56
C GLU A 23 4.74 -9.67 9.14
N ASN A 24 4.38 -9.67 10.42
CA ASN A 24 4.04 -8.43 11.12
C ASN A 24 5.29 -7.56 11.28
N VAL A 25 5.11 -6.24 11.20
CA VAL A 25 6.18 -5.28 11.49
C VAL A 25 6.56 -5.35 12.96
N GLU A 26 7.85 -5.41 13.24
CA GLU A 26 8.43 -5.31 14.59
C GLU A 26 9.20 -3.98 14.76
N GLU A 27 9.52 -3.61 16.00
CA GLU A 27 10.25 -2.36 16.28
C GLU A 27 11.60 -2.26 15.56
N ARG A 28 12.30 -3.40 15.42
CA ARG A 28 13.56 -3.51 14.66
C ARG A 28 13.41 -3.21 13.17
N ASP A 29 12.19 -3.19 12.64
CA ASP A 29 11.95 -2.97 11.21
C ASP A 29 11.68 -1.51 10.85
N LEU A 30 11.39 -0.67 11.85
CA LEU A 30 10.89 0.69 11.65
C LEU A 30 11.87 1.57 10.88
N GLU A 31 13.16 1.50 11.21
CA GLU A 31 14.19 2.33 10.57
C GLU A 31 14.28 2.03 9.07
N GLU A 32 14.36 0.75 8.70
CA GLU A 32 14.43 0.33 7.30
C GLU A 32 13.11 0.62 6.55
N ILE A 33 11.95 0.47 7.20
CA ILE A 33 10.65 0.81 6.61
C ILE A 33 10.55 2.31 6.30
N ILE A 34 11.05 3.18 7.19
CA ILE A 34 11.11 4.62 6.95
C ILE A 34 12.00 4.94 5.76
N GLN A 35 13.15 4.25 5.62
CA GLN A 35 14.05 4.43 4.47
C GLN A 35 13.40 3.96 3.16
N LEU A 36 12.73 2.81 3.16
CA LEU A 36 11.98 2.30 2.01
C LEU A 36 10.87 3.27 1.58
N ASP A 37 10.11 3.81 2.53
CA ASP A 37 9.06 4.79 2.24
C ASP A 37 9.64 6.09 1.67
N ALA A 38 10.73 6.60 2.26
CA ALA A 38 11.39 7.82 1.78
C ALA A 38 11.91 7.66 0.34
N ALA A 39 12.51 6.51 0.02
CA ALA A 39 12.96 6.19 -1.33
C ALA A 39 11.79 6.05 -2.32
N ALA A 40 10.67 5.47 -1.90
CA ALA A 40 9.51 5.27 -2.75
C ALA A 40 8.69 6.54 -3.00
N PHE A 41 8.54 7.36 -1.96
CA PHE A 41 7.74 8.58 -1.96
C PHE A 41 8.53 9.79 -2.48
N GLY A 42 9.84 9.85 -2.21
CA GLY A 42 10.72 10.96 -2.57
C GLY A 42 10.79 12.08 -1.51
N ASP A 43 10.33 11.82 -0.28
CA ASP A 43 10.37 12.78 0.85
C ASP A 43 10.56 12.07 2.19
N GLN A 44 11.17 12.74 3.16
CA GLN A 44 11.47 12.19 4.49
C GLN A 44 10.31 12.44 5.46
N ARG A 45 9.36 11.49 5.52
CA ARG A 45 8.15 11.58 6.35
C ARG A 45 8.10 10.55 7.49
N GLY A 46 9.26 10.20 8.06
CA GLY A 46 9.38 9.12 9.05
C GLY A 46 8.46 9.28 10.27
N GLN A 47 8.32 10.49 10.82
CA GLN A 47 7.45 10.75 11.96
C GLN A 47 5.97 10.44 11.66
N PHE A 48 5.51 10.81 10.46
CA PHE A 48 4.17 10.49 9.99
C PHE A 48 3.99 8.97 9.85
N LEU A 49 4.96 8.29 9.24
CA LEU A 49 4.90 6.85 9.03
C LEU A 49 4.87 6.08 10.36
N MET A 50 5.69 6.46 11.35
CA MET A 50 5.65 5.89 12.69
C MET A 50 4.28 6.06 13.36
N THR A 51 3.71 7.26 13.30
CA THR A 51 2.35 7.49 13.82
C THR A 51 1.33 6.59 13.13
N ARG A 52 1.47 6.35 11.82
CA ARG A 52 0.58 5.45 11.08
C ARG A 52 0.77 3.99 11.46
N ILE A 53 2.00 3.52 11.62
CA ILE A 53 2.28 2.14 12.06
C ILE A 53 1.65 1.90 13.44
N ASN A 54 1.78 2.85 14.37
CA ASN A 54 1.20 2.75 15.71
C ASN A 54 -0.34 2.78 15.72
N GLN A 55 -0.96 3.33 14.67
CA GLN A 55 -2.42 3.38 14.49
C GLN A 55 -2.95 2.23 13.62
N ALA A 56 -2.07 1.43 13.03
CA ALA A 56 -2.46 0.45 12.05
C ALA A 56 -3.23 -0.70 12.72
N GLU A 57 -4.31 -1.12 12.08
CA GLU A 57 -4.99 -2.37 12.41
C GLU A 57 -4.05 -3.55 12.13
N GLN A 58 -3.34 -3.49 11.01
CA GLN A 58 -2.26 -4.40 10.68
C GLN A 58 -1.11 -3.64 10.00
N SER A 59 0.10 -4.01 10.36
CA SER A 59 1.33 -3.55 9.72
C SER A 59 2.14 -4.77 9.29
N LEU A 60 2.43 -4.87 8.00
CA LEU A 60 3.10 -6.01 7.40
C LEU A 60 4.40 -5.60 6.71
N VAL A 61 5.41 -6.46 6.78
CA VAL A 61 6.68 -6.35 6.06
C VAL A 61 6.86 -7.58 5.17
N ALA A 62 7.35 -7.36 3.95
CA ALA A 62 7.71 -8.40 3.01
C ALA A 62 9.23 -8.55 2.96
N ARG A 63 9.73 -9.80 3.04
CA ARG A 63 11.16 -10.12 2.98
C ARG A 63 11.47 -11.10 1.87
N ASN A 64 12.63 -10.96 1.25
CA ASN A 64 13.18 -11.98 0.35
C ASN A 64 13.87 -13.12 1.13
N GLU A 65 14.40 -14.14 0.45
CA GLU A 65 15.10 -15.27 1.12
C GLU A 65 16.37 -14.85 1.85
N GLN A 66 16.99 -13.74 1.43
CA GLN A 66 18.13 -13.17 2.12
C GLN A 66 17.73 -12.46 3.42
N GLY A 67 16.42 -12.34 3.70
CA GLY A 67 15.86 -11.65 4.86
C GLY A 67 15.74 -10.14 4.70
N GLU A 68 16.10 -9.61 3.52
CA GLU A 68 16.05 -8.19 3.20
C GLU A 68 14.60 -7.74 3.00
N LYS A 69 14.27 -6.54 3.50
CA LYS A 69 12.92 -5.98 3.37
C LYS A 69 12.73 -5.46 1.95
N VAL A 70 11.80 -6.08 1.23
CA VAL A 70 11.46 -5.74 -0.16
C VAL A 70 10.11 -5.05 -0.28
N GLY A 71 9.42 -4.84 0.83
CA GLY A 71 8.17 -4.07 0.85
C GLY A 71 7.54 -4.01 2.21
N PHE A 72 6.56 -3.14 2.37
CA PHE A 72 5.72 -3.06 3.55
C PHE A 72 4.34 -2.52 3.19
N GLY A 73 3.37 -2.78 4.06
CA GLY A 73 2.00 -2.32 3.89
C GLY A 73 1.27 -2.14 5.20
N LEU A 74 0.41 -1.13 5.28
CA LEU A 74 -0.42 -0.86 6.45
C LEU A 74 -1.91 -0.99 6.11
N SER A 75 -2.71 -1.40 7.09
CA SER A 75 -4.16 -1.20 7.10
C SER A 75 -4.56 -0.32 8.27
N ILE A 76 -5.44 0.65 8.04
CA ILE A 76 -5.87 1.62 9.06
C ILE A 76 -7.40 1.60 9.11
N LEU A 77 -7.96 1.26 10.27
CA LEU A 77 -9.40 1.25 10.45
C LEU A 77 -9.95 2.68 10.54
N GLY A 78 -10.71 3.09 9.53
CA GLY A 78 -11.45 4.34 9.53
C GLY A 78 -12.89 4.15 10.01
N SER A 79 -13.66 5.25 10.02
CA SER A 79 -15.08 5.24 10.44
C SER A 79 -15.98 4.41 9.52
N GLU A 80 -15.67 4.33 8.23
CA GLU A 80 -16.51 3.66 7.22
C GLU A 80 -15.80 2.51 6.49
N ASN A 81 -14.47 2.55 6.39
CA ASN A 81 -13.68 1.61 5.60
C ASN A 81 -12.37 1.29 6.32
N LEU A 82 -11.89 0.05 6.18
CA LEU A 82 -10.48 -0.26 6.39
C LEU A 82 -9.69 0.24 5.19
N LEU A 83 -8.80 1.21 5.43
CA LEU A 83 -7.93 1.77 4.42
C LEU A 83 -6.67 0.92 4.29
N ILE A 84 -6.41 0.40 3.10
CA ILE A 84 -5.18 -0.33 2.76
C ILE A 84 -4.21 0.70 2.15
N GLY A 85 -3.17 1.04 2.89
CA GLY A 85 -2.18 2.03 2.48
C GLY A 85 -1.40 2.65 3.66
N PRO A 86 -0.15 3.06 3.44
CA PRO A 86 0.58 2.99 2.18
C PRO A 86 1.00 1.54 1.86
N ILE A 87 1.26 1.27 0.58
CA ILE A 87 1.84 0.01 0.09
C ILE A 87 3.09 0.38 -0.70
N VAL A 88 4.25 -0.03 -0.20
CA VAL A 88 5.54 0.14 -0.86
C VAL A 88 6.12 -1.25 -1.11
N ALA A 89 6.59 -1.52 -2.31
CA ALA A 89 7.20 -2.80 -2.66
C ALA A 89 8.20 -2.66 -3.80
N ALA A 90 9.18 -3.56 -3.85
CA ALA A 90 10.17 -3.64 -4.92
C ALA A 90 9.54 -3.99 -6.27
N ASP A 91 8.46 -4.77 -6.25
CA ASP A 91 7.72 -5.22 -7.42
C ASP A 91 6.23 -5.34 -7.13
N SER A 92 5.45 -5.51 -8.19
CA SER A 92 4.01 -5.53 -8.11
C SER A 92 3.42 -6.83 -7.58
N ILE A 93 4.10 -7.97 -7.72
CA ILE A 93 3.64 -9.24 -7.16
C ILE A 93 3.70 -9.14 -5.64
N THR A 94 4.80 -8.60 -5.11
CA THR A 94 4.96 -8.29 -3.68
C THR A 94 3.89 -7.31 -3.20
N ALA A 95 3.61 -6.24 -3.96
CA ALA A 95 2.54 -5.29 -3.63
C ALA A 95 1.15 -5.94 -3.58
N ILE A 96 0.82 -6.78 -4.58
CA ILE A 96 -0.45 -7.54 -4.61
C ILE A 96 -0.56 -8.41 -3.37
N ARG A 97 0.49 -9.18 -3.04
CA ARG A 97 0.47 -10.03 -1.84
C ARG A 97 0.21 -9.24 -0.56
N LEU A 98 0.91 -8.11 -0.36
CA LEU A 98 0.67 -7.23 0.80
C LEU A 98 -0.78 -6.72 0.85
N ILE A 99 -1.32 -6.25 -0.27
CA ILE A 99 -2.71 -5.77 -0.35
C ILE A 99 -3.70 -6.86 0.08
N HIS A 100 -3.52 -8.07 -0.43
CA HIS A 100 -4.45 -9.17 -0.17
C HIS A 100 -4.30 -9.73 1.26
N GLU A 101 -3.10 -9.77 1.82
CA GLU A 101 -2.88 -10.13 3.23
C GLU A 101 -3.52 -9.12 4.19
N LEU A 102 -3.42 -7.82 3.89
CA LEU A 102 -4.08 -6.77 4.67
C LEU A 102 -5.61 -6.77 4.53
N ALA A 103 -6.13 -7.29 3.42
CA ALA A 103 -7.57 -7.34 3.14
C ALA A 103 -8.25 -8.58 3.74
N ARG A 104 -7.57 -9.73 3.81
CA ARG A 104 -8.23 -11.05 3.94
C ARG A 104 -9.01 -11.28 5.24
N LEU A 105 -8.63 -10.61 6.32
CA LEU A 105 -9.25 -10.79 7.64
C LEU A 105 -10.40 -9.82 7.90
N HIS A 106 -10.57 -8.80 7.06
CA HIS A 106 -11.57 -7.77 7.28
C HIS A 106 -12.89 -8.11 6.57
N THR A 107 -14.00 -8.00 7.30
CA THR A 107 -15.35 -8.31 6.80
C THR A 107 -16.16 -7.07 6.39
N GLY A 108 -15.68 -5.86 6.72
CA GLY A 108 -16.30 -4.60 6.36
C GLY A 108 -15.84 -4.04 5.02
N ASN A 109 -16.12 -2.75 4.78
CA ASN A 109 -15.72 -2.11 3.53
C ASN A 109 -14.21 -1.88 3.50
N LEU A 110 -13.59 -2.21 2.37
CA LEU A 110 -12.18 -1.93 2.08
C LEU A 110 -12.07 -0.70 1.18
N ARG A 111 -11.04 0.10 1.40
CA ARG A 111 -10.64 1.20 0.53
C ARG A 111 -9.15 1.10 0.22
N ILE A 112 -8.79 1.34 -1.04
CA ILE A 112 -7.40 1.53 -1.47
C ILE A 112 -7.33 2.68 -2.45
N ASP A 113 -6.34 3.55 -2.29
CA ASP A 113 -6.08 4.68 -3.18
C ASP A 113 -4.76 4.43 -3.92
N VAL A 114 -4.82 4.17 -5.23
CA VAL A 114 -3.67 3.80 -6.06
C VAL A 114 -3.24 4.95 -6.99
N PRO A 115 -1.94 5.12 -7.30
CA PRO A 115 -1.47 6.10 -8.28
C PRO A 115 -2.13 5.99 -9.65
N ALA A 116 -2.26 7.11 -10.38
CA ALA A 116 -2.91 7.08 -11.70
C ALA A 116 -2.10 6.28 -12.74
N ASN A 117 -0.77 6.35 -12.63
CA ASN A 117 0.20 5.59 -13.43
C ASN A 117 0.45 4.17 -12.89
N THR A 118 -0.41 3.65 -12.00
CA THR A 118 -0.27 2.28 -11.50
C THR A 118 -0.36 1.28 -12.65
N ILE A 119 0.48 0.26 -12.57
CA ILE A 119 0.57 -0.81 -13.57
C ILE A 119 -0.73 -1.61 -13.63
N ASP A 120 -1.13 -2.04 -14.82
CA ASP A 120 -2.47 -2.58 -15.08
C ASP A 120 -2.79 -3.87 -14.31
N HIS A 121 -1.80 -4.73 -14.06
CA HIS A 121 -2.01 -5.96 -13.28
C HIS A 121 -2.45 -5.69 -11.83
N ILE A 122 -2.09 -4.55 -11.21
CA ILE A 122 -2.62 -4.17 -9.89
C ILE A 122 -4.11 -3.86 -9.99
N LYS A 123 -4.50 -3.10 -11.04
CA LYS A 123 -5.91 -2.74 -11.26
C LYS A 123 -6.75 -3.98 -11.52
N GLU A 124 -6.24 -4.92 -12.31
CA GLU A 124 -6.89 -6.19 -12.61
C GLU A 124 -7.05 -7.04 -11.34
N SER A 125 -6.00 -7.20 -10.55
CA SER A 125 -6.03 -7.93 -9.27
C SER A 125 -7.04 -7.33 -8.28
N LEU A 126 -7.11 -5.99 -8.19
CA LEU A 126 -8.13 -5.31 -7.38
C LEU A 126 -9.55 -5.60 -7.89
N GLN A 127 -9.78 -5.51 -9.21
CA GLN A 127 -11.10 -5.79 -9.78
C GLN A 127 -11.54 -7.24 -9.58
N GLN A 128 -10.63 -8.20 -9.77
CA GLN A 128 -10.89 -9.62 -9.56
C GLN A 128 -11.23 -9.94 -8.09
N SER A 129 -10.72 -9.15 -7.14
CA SER A 129 -11.02 -9.28 -5.71
C SER A 129 -12.20 -8.44 -5.21
N GLY A 130 -12.99 -7.91 -6.14
CA GLY A 130 -14.24 -7.22 -5.84
C GLY A 130 -14.11 -5.71 -5.60
N PHE A 131 -12.92 -5.13 -5.79
CA PHE A 131 -12.78 -3.68 -5.75
C PHE A 131 -13.35 -3.02 -7.01
N LYS A 132 -14.09 -1.93 -6.81
CA LYS A 132 -14.62 -1.08 -7.87
C LYS A 132 -13.96 0.28 -7.82
N LYS A 133 -13.55 0.80 -8.97
CA LYS A 133 -13.08 2.18 -9.11
C LYS A 133 -14.26 3.12 -8.92
N VAL A 134 -14.20 4.00 -7.92
CA VAL A 134 -15.35 4.84 -7.51
C VAL A 134 -15.14 6.31 -7.82
N ARG A 135 -13.88 6.81 -7.80
CA ARG A 135 -13.54 8.21 -8.12
C ARG A 135 -12.11 8.37 -8.64
N THR A 136 -11.89 9.45 -9.39
CA THR A 136 -10.57 9.99 -9.76
C THR A 136 -10.53 11.45 -9.31
N PRO A 137 -10.00 11.79 -8.11
CA PRO A 137 -9.73 13.18 -7.78
C PRO A 137 -8.62 13.70 -8.70
N GLU A 138 -8.80 14.92 -9.23
CA GLU A 138 -7.72 15.65 -9.91
C GLU A 138 -6.68 16.06 -8.87
N LEU A 139 -5.41 15.76 -9.15
CA LEU A 139 -4.31 16.10 -8.26
C LEU A 139 -3.85 17.54 -8.58
N MET A 140 -3.85 18.40 -7.57
CA MET A 140 -3.50 19.82 -7.71
C MET A 140 -2.11 20.06 -7.13
N ILE A 141 -1.23 20.72 -7.90
CA ILE A 141 0.10 21.14 -7.47
C ILE A 141 0.07 22.66 -7.28
N ASN A 142 0.57 23.16 -6.15
CA ASN A 142 0.70 24.59 -5.90
C ASN A 142 2.19 24.96 -5.84
N ASN A 143 2.63 25.96 -6.62
CA ASN A 143 4.02 26.44 -6.69
C ASN A 143 5.10 25.40 -7.06
N ALA A 144 4.77 24.40 -7.88
CA ALA A 144 5.75 23.54 -8.54
C ALA A 144 5.27 23.15 -9.93
N ASP A 145 6.17 23.13 -10.91
CA ASP A 145 5.83 22.81 -12.31
C ASP A 145 5.67 21.30 -12.53
N GLN A 146 6.25 20.48 -11.64
CA GLN A 146 6.21 19.01 -11.72
C GLN A 146 6.18 18.38 -10.31
N MET A 147 5.54 17.22 -10.19
CA MET A 147 5.60 16.44 -8.94
C MET A 147 7.02 15.94 -8.69
N PRO A 148 7.42 15.77 -7.40
CA PRO A 148 8.65 15.04 -7.07
C PRO A 148 8.66 13.69 -7.77
N GLN A 149 9.81 13.32 -8.33
CA GLN A 149 9.95 12.07 -9.06
C GLN A 149 9.77 10.91 -8.07
N ARG A 150 8.67 10.17 -8.19
CA ARG A 150 8.42 8.95 -7.40
C ARG A 150 9.15 7.78 -8.05
N SER A 151 9.67 6.84 -7.24
CA SER A 151 10.45 5.70 -7.76
C SER A 151 9.62 4.66 -8.53
N GLY A 152 8.28 4.75 -8.48
CA GLY A 152 7.36 3.76 -9.03
C GLY A 152 7.07 2.57 -8.10
N GLN A 153 7.65 2.54 -6.91
CA GLN A 153 7.49 1.48 -5.91
C GLN A 153 6.38 1.74 -4.89
N LEU A 154 5.68 2.88 -4.99
CA LEU A 154 4.53 3.22 -4.18
C LEU A 154 3.24 2.77 -4.90
N TYR A 155 2.62 1.71 -4.43
CA TYR A 155 1.44 1.09 -5.06
C TYR A 155 0.12 1.56 -4.44
N ALA A 156 0.12 2.02 -3.19
CA ALA A 156 -1.02 2.69 -2.56
C ALA A 156 -0.55 3.78 -1.60
N ILE A 157 -1.34 4.85 -1.48
CA ILE A 157 -1.04 5.98 -0.59
C ILE A 157 -1.71 5.81 0.78
N ALA A 158 -1.12 6.41 1.82
CA ALA A 158 -1.59 6.33 3.20
C ALA A 158 -2.96 6.96 3.44
N ALA A 159 -3.34 7.97 2.64
CA ALA A 159 -4.67 8.51 2.42
C ALA A 159 -4.55 9.64 1.38
N GLN A 160 -5.66 10.03 0.72
CA GLN A 160 -5.66 11.15 -0.26
C GLN A 160 -5.11 12.49 0.25
N ILE A 161 -5.10 12.72 1.57
CA ILE A 161 -4.51 13.93 2.16
C ILE A 161 -2.98 13.81 2.39
N PHE A 162 -2.40 12.63 2.18
CA PHE A 162 -1.00 12.31 2.44
C PHE A 162 -0.29 11.78 1.17
N GLY A 163 -0.84 12.06 -0.02
CA GLY A 163 -0.31 11.57 -1.29
C GLY A 163 -0.63 12.47 -2.46
#